data_AF-A0A945AVU1-F1
#
_entry.id   AF-A0A945AVU1-F1
#
_cell.length_a   1.000
_cell.length_b   1.000
_cell.length_c   1.000
_cell.angle_alpha   90.00
_cell.angle_beta   90.00
_cell.angle_gamma   90.00
#
_symmetry.space_group_name_H-M   'P 1'
#
loop_
_entity.id
_entity.type
_entity.pdbx_description
1 polymer ?
#
loop_
_entity_poly.entity_id
_entity_poly.type
_entity_poly.pdbx_seq_one_letter_code
_entity_poly.pdbx_strand_id
1 'polypeptide(L)'
;DVLAWQGVESRWPYVALWTGGLALWAPIFWALRYRAGPVTAVERQIAHIWGGTMIASMLLFSVEELLGLPVLKLSPVLALLAGLMFFAKAGILSGVFYIQSIVLFVTGLGMCGLPQFQHILFGLVSGGCFFIPGLKYYRQLTESDR
;
A
#
# COMPACT_ATOMS: atom_id res chain seq x y z
N ASP A 1 4.03 -7.42 12.50
CA ASP A 1 5.25 -7.95 13.15
C ASP A 1 5.02 -8.87 14.34
N VAL A 2 3.98 -8.72 15.18
CA VAL A 2 3.76 -9.61 16.35
C VAL A 2 3.84 -11.11 16.02
N LEU A 3 3.11 -11.59 14.99
CA LEU A 3 3.15 -13.00 14.56
C LEU A 3 4.54 -13.44 14.10
N ALA A 4 5.27 -12.56 13.40
CA ALA A 4 6.63 -12.83 12.93
C ALA A 4 7.62 -12.91 14.10
N TRP A 5 7.49 -12.03 15.09
CA TRP A 5 8.30 -12.07 16.31
C TRP A 5 8.00 -13.29 17.19
N GLN A 6 6.79 -13.84 17.11
CA GLN A 6 6.43 -15.11 17.75
C GLN A 6 6.90 -16.35 16.96
N GLY A 7 7.58 -16.17 15.81
CA GLY A 7 8.10 -17.28 15.00
C GLY A 7 7.01 -18.05 14.25
N VAL A 8 5.86 -17.43 13.97
CA VAL A 8 4.80 -18.08 13.20
C VAL A 8 5.24 -18.20 11.74
N GLU A 9 5.57 -19.42 11.30
CA GLU A 9 6.01 -19.71 9.93
C GLU A 9 4.85 -20.07 8.98
N SER A 10 3.68 -20.40 9.52
CA SER A 10 2.49 -20.65 8.72
C SER A 10 2.06 -19.38 7.98
N ARG A 11 1.78 -19.49 6.68
CA ARG A 11 1.34 -18.38 5.82
C ARG A 11 -0.10 -17.95 6.10
N TRP A 12 -0.96 -18.89 6.46
CA TRP A 12 -2.41 -18.69 6.59
C TRP A 12 -2.82 -17.58 7.56
N PRO A 13 -2.22 -17.45 8.77
CA PRO A 13 -2.50 -16.32 9.65
C PRO A 13 -2.24 -14.96 9.00
N TYR A 14 -1.14 -14.82 8.25
CA TYR A 14 -0.83 -13.59 7.54
C TYR A 14 -1.81 -13.35 6.39
N VAL A 15 -2.08 -14.37 5.57
CA VAL A 15 -3.04 -14.27 4.46
C VAL A 15 -4.42 -13.87 4.99
N ALA A 16 -4.88 -14.47 6.08
CA ALA A 16 -6.17 -14.14 6.70
C ALA A 16 -6.19 -12.71 7.23
N LEU A 17 -5.13 -12.26 7.92
CA LEU A 17 -5.01 -10.90 8.42
C LEU A 17 -5.05 -9.86 7.28
N TRP A 18 -4.24 -10.07 6.24
CA TRP A 18 -4.13 -9.14 5.11
C TRP A 18 -5.38 -9.16 4.22
N THR A 19 -5.85 -10.34 3.82
CA THR A 19 -7.06 -10.50 3.02
C THR A 19 -8.29 -10.00 3.78
N GLY A 20 -8.41 -10.36 5.06
CA GLY A 20 -9.52 -9.91 5.90
C GLY A 20 -9.54 -8.40 6.06
N GLY A 21 -8.38 -7.79 6.28
CA GLY A 21 -8.24 -6.33 6.28
C GLY A 21 -8.70 -5.72 4.95
N LEU A 22 -8.18 -6.20 3.81
CA LEU A 22 -8.54 -5.67 2.50
C LEU A 22 -10.03 -5.86 2.16
N ALA A 23 -10.58 -7.05 2.45
CA ALA A 23 -11.97 -7.38 2.23
C ALA A 23 -12.92 -6.49 3.03
N LEU A 24 -12.48 -6.03 4.21
CA LEU A 24 -13.24 -5.08 5.03
C LEU A 24 -13.10 -3.64 4.51
N TRP A 25 -11.87 -3.17 4.29
CA TRP A 25 -11.60 -1.75 4.01
C TRP A 25 -11.95 -1.33 2.59
N ALA A 26 -11.69 -2.17 1.59
CA ALA A 26 -11.94 -1.86 0.19
C ALA A 26 -13.41 -1.44 -0.10
N PRO A 27 -14.43 -2.23 0.30
CA PRO A 27 -15.82 -1.84 0.04
C PRO A 27 -16.25 -0.59 0.82
N ILE A 28 -15.75 -0.38 2.04
CA ILE A 28 -16.05 0.82 2.83
C ILE A 28 -15.53 2.07 2.13
N PHE A 29 -14.26 2.08 1.73
CA PHE A 29 -13.68 3.22 1.02
C PHE A 29 -14.33 3.44 -0.34
N TRP A 30 -14.67 2.36 -1.05
CA TRP A 30 -15.40 2.46 -2.30
C TRP A 30 -16.78 3.10 -2.12
N ALA A 31 -17.53 2.68 -1.09
CA ALA A 31 -18.84 3.26 -0.77
C ALA A 31 -18.72 4.75 -0.41
N LEU A 32 -17.73 5.13 0.41
CA LEU A 32 -17.47 6.54 0.74
C LEU A 32 -17.11 7.36 -0.50
N ARG A 33 -16.24 6.84 -1.38
CA ARG A 33 -15.92 7.52 -2.64
C ARG A 33 -17.14 7.65 -3.51
N TYR A 34 -17.94 6.60 -3.69
CA TYR A 34 -19.12 6.62 -4.55
C TYR A 34 -20.15 7.68 -4.13
N ARG A 35 -20.26 7.94 -2.81
CA ARG A 35 -21.13 9.00 -2.27
C ARG A 35 -20.70 10.42 -2.63
N ALA A 36 -19.43 10.63 -3.00
CA ALA A 36 -18.91 11.94 -3.43
C ALA A 36 -19.30 12.32 -4.88
N GLY A 37 -20.07 11.47 -5.58
CA GLY A 37 -20.53 11.72 -6.95
C GLY A 37 -19.89 10.77 -7.98
N PRO A 38 -20.18 10.97 -9.28
CA PRO A 38 -19.71 10.10 -10.35
C PRO A 38 -18.19 9.91 -10.33
N VAL A 39 -17.75 8.68 -10.60
CA VAL A 39 -16.32 8.35 -10.68
C VAL A 39 -15.81 8.74 -12.06
N THR A 40 -14.79 9.59 -12.12
CA THR A 40 -14.15 10.00 -13.37
C THR A 40 -13.29 8.87 -13.96
N ALA A 41 -12.88 9.02 -15.22
CA ALA A 41 -11.97 8.06 -15.85
C ALA A 41 -10.61 7.98 -15.12
N VAL A 42 -10.08 9.13 -14.69
CA VAL A 42 -8.83 9.23 -13.94
C VAL A 42 -8.92 8.50 -12.60
N GLU A 43 -10.02 8.70 -11.87
CA GLU A 43 -10.22 8.02 -10.58
C GLU A 43 -10.38 6.51 -10.74
N ARG A 44 -11.03 6.04 -11.82
CA ARG A 44 -11.06 4.60 -12.14
C ARG A 44 -9.67 4.05 -12.37
N GLN A 45 -8.80 4.75 -13.11
CA GLN A 45 -7.42 4.30 -13.32
C GLN A 45 -6.65 4.21 -11.99
N ILE A 46 -6.78 5.23 -11.14
CA ILE A 46 -6.18 5.24 -9.81
C ILE A 46 -6.67 4.06 -8.95
N ALA A 47 -7.97 3.76 -9.00
CA ALA A 47 -8.57 2.63 -8.28
C ALA A 47 -8.03 1.29 -8.80
N HIS A 48 -7.89 1.11 -10.12
CA HIS A 48 -7.32 -0.11 -10.70
C HIS A 48 -5.84 -0.29 -10.38
N ILE A 49 -5.06 0.79 -10.40
CA ILE A 49 -3.64 0.75 -10.00
C ILE A 49 -3.54 0.30 -8.53
N TRP A 50 -4.35 0.87 -7.63
CA TRP A 50 -4.38 0.44 -6.24
C TRP A 50 -4.81 -1.03 -6.11
N GLY A 51 -5.91 -1.42 -6.76
CA GLY A 51 -6.43 -2.79 -6.70
C GLY A 51 -5.44 -3.83 -7.24
N GLY A 52 -4.81 -3.55 -8.39
CA GLY A 52 -3.75 -4.39 -8.95
C GLY A 52 -2.54 -4.51 -8.03
N THR A 53 -2.17 -3.43 -7.35
CA THR A 53 -1.09 -3.43 -6.35
C THR A 53 -1.45 -4.31 -5.14
N MET A 54 -2.71 -4.27 -4.68
CA MET A 54 -3.17 -5.15 -3.59
C MET A 54 -3.17 -6.62 -4.00
N ILE A 55 -3.65 -6.93 -5.20
CA ILE A 55 -3.62 -8.31 -5.75
C ILE A 55 -2.18 -8.81 -5.82
N ALA A 56 -1.27 -8.02 -6.41
CA ALA A 56 0.15 -8.38 -6.50
C ALA A 56 0.78 -8.60 -5.11
N SER A 57 0.44 -7.76 -4.13
CA SER A 57 0.91 -7.88 -2.75
C SER A 57 0.44 -9.19 -2.10
N MET A 58 -0.81 -9.59 -2.33
CA MET A 58 -1.34 -10.87 -1.82
C MET A 58 -0.70 -12.07 -2.52
N LEU A 59 -0.45 -11.97 -3.82
CA LEU A 59 0.19 -13.03 -4.60
C LEU A 59 1.66 -13.25 -4.19
N LEU A 60 2.30 -12.33 -3.48
CA LEU A 60 3.64 -12.56 -2.94
C LEU A 60 3.69 -13.78 -2.03
N PHE A 61 2.65 -14.07 -1.24
CA PHE A 61 2.60 -15.28 -0.42
C PHE A 61 2.65 -16.55 -1.27
N SER A 62 1.93 -16.57 -2.39
CA SER A 62 1.94 -17.68 -3.36
C SER A 62 3.29 -17.77 -4.08
N VAL A 63 3.90 -16.63 -4.44
CA VAL A 63 5.23 -16.59 -5.06
C VAL A 63 6.29 -17.13 -4.09
N GLU A 64 6.25 -16.75 -2.82
CA GLU A 64 7.14 -17.30 -1.79
C GLU A 64 7.02 -18.81 -1.68
N GLU A 65 5.79 -19.33 -1.66
CA GLU A 65 5.53 -20.76 -1.57
C GLU A 65 6.06 -21.52 -2.79
N LEU A 66 5.76 -21.04 -4.00
CA LEU A 66 6.21 -21.67 -5.25
C LEU A 66 7.74 -21.63 -5.42
N LEU A 67 8.40 -20.62 -4.83
CA LEU A 67 9.87 -20.50 -4.82
C LEU A 67 10.55 -21.19 -3.63
N GLY A 68 9.79 -21.81 -2.71
CA GLY A 68 10.32 -22.45 -1.51
C GLY A 68 10.96 -21.46 -0.51
N LEU A 69 10.56 -20.19 -0.55
CA LEU A 69 11.07 -19.15 0.35
C LEU A 69 10.32 -19.16 1.69
N PRO A 70 10.98 -18.79 2.81
CA PRO A 70 10.30 -18.53 4.07
C PRO A 70 9.20 -17.47 3.91
N VAL A 71 8.18 -17.55 4.76
CA VAL A 71 7.10 -16.55 4.78
C VAL A 71 7.64 -15.15 5.08
N LEU A 72 7.10 -14.12 4.41
CA LEU A 72 7.53 -12.71 4.54
C LEU A 72 8.95 -12.43 4.04
N LYS A 73 9.60 -13.37 3.35
CA LYS A 73 10.92 -13.16 2.78
C LYS A 73 10.91 -12.11 1.66
N LEU A 74 9.81 -12.02 0.91
CA LEU A 74 9.60 -11.05 -0.17
C LEU A 74 8.87 -9.79 0.29
N SER A 75 8.64 -9.59 1.59
CA SER A 75 8.02 -8.38 2.14
C SER A 75 8.64 -7.06 1.67
N PRO A 76 9.96 -6.91 1.41
CA PRO A 76 10.51 -5.68 0.82
C PRO A 76 9.88 -5.30 -0.53
N VAL A 77 9.36 -6.27 -1.28
CA VAL A 77 8.67 -6.03 -2.56
C VAL A 77 7.36 -5.27 -2.36
N LEU A 78 6.72 -5.33 -1.18
CA LEU A 78 5.54 -4.52 -0.86
C LEU A 78 5.82 -3.02 -0.98
N ALA A 79 6.99 -2.58 -0.51
CA ALA A 79 7.41 -1.18 -0.63
C ALA A 79 7.70 -0.79 -2.07
N LEU A 80 8.25 -1.70 -2.88
CA LEU A 80 8.47 -1.47 -4.32
C LEU A 80 7.14 -1.36 -5.08
N LEU A 81 6.19 -2.24 -4.80
CA LEU A 81 4.84 -2.21 -5.37
C LEU A 81 4.12 -0.91 -4.99
N ALA A 82 4.21 -0.50 -3.72
CA ALA A 82 3.66 0.78 -3.27
C ALA A 82 4.35 1.97 -3.95
N GLY A 83 5.68 1.94 -4.08
CA GLY A 83 6.46 2.96 -4.79
C GLY A 83 6.05 3.09 -6.26
N LEU A 84 5.81 1.96 -6.93
CA LEU A 84 5.29 1.92 -8.30
C LEU A 84 3.87 2.46 -8.40
N MET A 85 3.00 2.12 -7.44
CA MET A 85 1.65 2.66 -7.36
C MET A 85 1.66 4.19 -7.24
N PHE A 86 2.52 4.76 -6.38
CA PHE A 86 2.69 6.21 -6.26
C PHE A 86 3.34 6.84 -7.50
N PHE A 87 4.28 6.14 -8.15
CA PHE A 87 4.89 6.59 -9.42
C PHE A 87 3.83 6.74 -10.52
N ALA A 88 2.97 5.73 -10.69
CA ALA A 88 1.89 5.76 -11.66
C ALA A 88 0.89 6.89 -11.34
N LYS A 89 0.53 7.06 -10.07
CA LYS A 89 -0.29 8.22 -9.61
C LYS A 89 0.37 9.55 -9.92
N ALA A 90 1.69 9.66 -9.76
CA ALA A 90 2.42 10.88 -10.09
C ALA A 90 2.30 11.22 -11.57
N GLY A 91 2.46 10.23 -12.46
CA GLY A 91 2.27 10.44 -13.90
C GLY A 91 0.86 10.89 -14.27
N ILE A 92 -0.16 10.35 -13.60
CA ILE A 92 -1.58 10.69 -13.82
C ILE A 92 -1.93 12.08 -13.25
N LEU A 93 -1.32 12.47 -12.13
CA LEU A 93 -1.68 13.66 -11.35
C LEU A 93 -0.57 14.73 -11.40
N SER A 94 0.10 14.88 -12.54
CA SER A 94 1.06 15.96 -12.81
C SER A 94 2.23 16.07 -11.80
N GLY A 95 2.79 14.93 -11.41
CA GLY A 95 4.05 14.83 -10.66
C GLY A 95 3.94 14.98 -9.13
N VAL A 96 2.75 15.18 -8.58
CA VAL A 96 2.53 15.42 -7.14
C VAL A 96 3.12 14.32 -6.24
N PHE A 97 3.18 13.08 -6.74
CA PHE A 97 3.48 11.90 -5.94
C PHE A 97 4.89 11.31 -6.14
N TYR A 98 5.79 11.99 -6.88
CA TYR A 98 7.13 11.47 -7.13
C TYR A 98 7.98 11.33 -5.87
N ILE A 99 7.84 12.27 -4.92
CA ILE A 99 8.57 12.20 -3.65
C ILE A 99 8.19 10.94 -2.87
N GLN A 100 6.88 10.66 -2.74
CA GLN A 100 6.36 9.48 -2.05
C GLN A 100 6.83 8.19 -2.74
N SER A 101 6.85 8.19 -4.08
CA SER A 101 7.36 7.06 -4.86
C SER A 101 8.83 6.76 -4.55
N ILE A 102 9.70 7.78 -4.60
CA ILE A 102 11.13 7.64 -4.28
C ILE A 102 11.32 7.13 -2.84
N VAL A 103 10.61 7.73 -1.88
CA VAL A 103 10.65 7.34 -0.48
C VAL A 103 10.29 5.86 -0.30
N LEU A 104 9.26 5.38 -0.99
CA LEU A 104 8.84 3.97 -0.91
C LEU A 104 9.82 3.01 -1.60
N PHE A 105 10.44 3.39 -2.73
CA PHE A 105 11.50 2.60 -3.34
C PHE A 105 12.72 2.47 -2.42
N VAL A 106 13.16 3.56 -1.81
CA VAL A 106 14.24 3.56 -0.81
C VAL A 106 13.85 2.71 0.41
N THR A 107 12.58 2.77 0.82
CA THR A 107 12.07 1.95 1.93
C THR A 107 12.19 0.46 1.64
N GLY A 108 11.94 0.02 0.41
CA GLY A 108 12.16 -1.38 0.01
C GLY A 108 13.60 -1.83 0.24
N LEU A 109 14.58 -0.99 -0.10
CA LEU A 109 16.00 -1.26 0.20
C LEU A 109 16.27 -1.27 1.70
N GLY A 110 15.68 -0.34 2.46
CA GLY A 110 15.79 -0.28 3.91
C GLY A 110 15.22 -1.50 4.62
N MET A 111 14.11 -2.06 4.12
CA MET A 111 13.50 -3.28 4.65
C MET A 111 14.42 -4.50 4.52
N CYS A 112 15.25 -4.56 3.46
CA CYS A 112 16.27 -5.60 3.34
C CYS A 112 17.34 -5.53 4.44
N GLY A 113 17.67 -4.32 4.91
CA GLY A 113 18.65 -4.10 5.99
C GLY A 113 18.09 -4.27 7.40
N LEU A 114 16.76 -4.18 7.58
CA LEU A 114 16.07 -4.23 8.87
C LEU A 114 14.93 -5.27 8.87
N PRO A 115 15.22 -6.57 8.63
CA PRO A 115 14.19 -7.59 8.43
C PRO A 115 13.28 -7.79 9.65
N GLN A 116 13.75 -7.49 10.86
CA GLN A 116 12.97 -7.61 12.10
C GLN A 116 11.85 -6.56 12.21
N PHE A 117 12.03 -5.38 11.61
CA PHE A 117 11.09 -4.24 11.71
C PHE A 117 10.52 -3.85 10.34
N GLN A 118 10.66 -4.71 9.34
CA GLN A 118 10.36 -4.37 7.95
C GLN A 118 8.90 -3.93 7.75
N HIS A 119 7.91 -4.57 8.40
CA HIS A 119 6.50 -4.21 8.22
C HIS A 119 6.12 -2.95 9.01
N ILE A 120 6.70 -2.74 10.20
CA ILE A 120 6.56 -1.48 10.94
C ILE A 120 7.13 -0.32 10.11
N LEU A 121 8.34 -0.47 9.57
CA LEU A 121 8.97 0.53 8.70
C LEU A 121 8.09 0.83 7.49
N PHE A 122 7.65 -0.22 6.79
CA PHE A 122 6.74 -0.07 5.65
C PHE A 122 5.43 0.63 6.04
N GLY A 123 4.80 0.21 7.14
CA GLY A 123 3.53 0.76 7.61
C GLY A 123 3.64 2.24 7.98
N LEU A 124 4.70 2.64 8.68
CA LEU A 124 4.93 4.04 9.04
C LEU A 124 5.19 4.90 7.80
N VAL A 125 6.06 4.45 6.90
CA VAL A 125 6.42 5.23 5.70
C VAL A 125 5.24 5.32 4.73
N SER A 126 4.58 4.19 4.44
CA SER A 126 3.40 4.18 3.56
C SER A 126 2.25 4.99 4.16
N GLY A 127 2.00 4.84 5.46
CA GLY A 127 1.02 5.65 6.19
C GLY A 127 1.31 7.15 6.06
N GLY A 128 2.56 7.58 6.24
CA GLY A 128 2.97 8.97 5.99
C GLY A 128 2.75 9.43 4.54
N CYS A 129 3.06 8.57 3.57
CA CYS A 129 2.87 8.86 2.15
C CYS A 129 1.40 9.04 1.76
N PHE A 130 0.46 8.38 2.44
CA PHE A 130 -0.97 8.60 2.26
C PHE A 130 -1.50 9.79 3.08
N PHE A 131 -1.07 9.89 4.34
CA PHE A 131 -1.61 10.85 5.30
C PHE A 131 -1.24 12.29 4.97
N ILE A 132 0.04 12.56 4.65
CA ILE A 132 0.52 13.94 4.44
C ILE A 132 -0.19 14.60 3.24
N PRO A 133 -0.27 13.97 2.05
CA PRO A 133 -1.05 14.52 0.94
C PRO A 133 -2.53 14.60 1.28
N GLY A 134 -3.10 13.58 1.93
CA GLY A 134 -4.51 13.58 2.33
C GLY A 134 -4.87 14.77 3.22
N LEU A 135 -4.04 15.08 4.22
CA LEU A 135 -4.21 16.23 5.10
C LEU A 135 -4.09 17.56 4.34
N LYS A 136 -3.12 17.66 3.41
CA LYS A 136 -2.95 18.84 2.56
C LYS A 136 -4.22 19.11 1.74
N TYR A 137 -4.74 18.10 1.05
CA TYR A 137 -5.93 18.25 0.21
C TYR A 137 -7.19 18.53 1.02
N TYR A 138 -7.33 17.90 2.19
CA TYR A 138 -8.43 18.18 3.10
C TYR A 138 -8.46 19.66 3.52
N ARG A 139 -7.30 20.23 3.88
CA ARG A 139 -7.18 21.64 4.23
C ARG A 139 -7.54 22.56 3.07
N GLN A 140 -7.04 22.27 1.87
CA GLN A 140 -7.35 23.06 0.67
C GLN A 140 -8.85 23.06 0.35
N LEU A 141 -9.52 21.92 0.52
CA LEU A 141 -10.98 21.82 0.31
C LEU A 141 -11.73 22.70 1.31
N THR A 142 -11.34 22.66 2.58
CA THR A 142 -11.99 23.44 3.66
C THR A 142 -11.72 24.94 3.53
N GLU A 143 -10.57 25.34 3.02
CA GLU A 143 -10.25 26.75 2.72
C GLU A 143 -11.02 27.27 1.50
N SER A 144 -11.27 26.43 0.49
CA SER A 144 -12.06 26.82 -0.69
C SER A 144 -13.55 26.97 -0.41
N ASP A 145 -14.08 26.27 0.61
CA ASP A 145 -15.49 26.34 1.02
C ASP A 145 -15.78 27.51 1.98
N ARG A 146 -14.75 28.25 2.43
CA ARG A 146 -14.86 29.45 3.29
C ARG A 146 -14.85 30.73 2.48
#